data_AF-A0A518LMN0-F1
#
_entry.id   AF-A0A518LMN0-F1
#
_cell.length_a   1.000
_cell.length_b   1.000
_cell.length_c   1.000
_cell.angle_alpha   90.00
_cell.angle_beta   90.00
_cell.angle_gamma   90.00
#
_symmetry.space_group_name_H-M   'P 1'
#
loop_
_entity.id
_entity.type
_entity.pdbx_description
1 polymer ?
#
loop_
_entity_poly.entity_id
_entity_poly.type
_entity_poly.pdbx_seq_one_letter_code
_entity_poly.pdbx_strand_id
1 'polypeptide(L)'
;MGWAKYAFHEPPSNYYPSMPCVVSNGDDYNPEINEEPIEGSLRYCIEEVTGPRLIKVNYNGEIRLKTWLRLEDESYVKITGEYATGAGPTVTGAEFRIKDCNNIVLRYMRFRSGVLDSENPQYHCGRSLNIWGDQTGCNDIIVDHCSIGASRDDNISVSGKLCRVTVQNCIIGGGTIGYSRAGIGSAHGPAHEHERLTYCRNLITNTLERQLVFTGPGRVDFFNNVVSISRRTLEIWSGDGTNGPKMNIIKNHFQTPNLYLLRGGFFEDPIRAVETENPYTPNSNSPLLVLSTGDNTLHISGNLYLRFNVSAGEYEPTYTSNEWNMTVSQTSPPTAIYTNLATSLKKDDPWDMPSDTILDVEEVEGHVLENAGCRLPLSNPALDSYDQALRSAQLITGNSPSNVVFPDNLPANDGKPGIPLLDAPTHQATGVPTTVTLTWTPSDETDDYVIYIGTSTPLTNPTATTGNTQWQATGLQANTLYHWRVVARDSCEQTTGSEVRSFTTE
;
A
#
# COMPACT_ATOMS: atom_id res chain seq x y z
N MET A 1 27.39 1.58 -0.13
CA MET A 1 26.41 2.51 -0.69
C MET A 1 25.38 1.61 -1.35
N GLY A 2 24.07 1.91 -1.22
CA GLY A 2 22.93 1.05 -1.62
C GLY A 2 23.12 0.25 -2.93
N TRP A 3 22.70 -1.03 -2.99
CA TRP A 3 22.90 -1.90 -4.17
C TRP A 3 22.20 -1.41 -5.44
N ALA A 4 21.10 -0.65 -5.34
CA ALA A 4 20.44 -0.11 -6.51
C ALA A 4 20.95 1.27 -6.95
N LYS A 5 22.05 1.82 -6.39
CA LYS A 5 22.71 3.01 -6.97
C LYS A 5 23.19 2.82 -8.42
N TYR A 6 23.23 1.58 -8.91
CA TYR A 6 23.50 1.26 -10.32
C TYR A 6 22.29 1.44 -11.22
N ALA A 7 21.07 1.41 -10.69
CA ALA A 7 19.89 1.70 -11.50
C ALA A 7 20.04 3.10 -12.07
N PHE A 8 20.02 3.18 -13.40
CA PHE A 8 20.22 4.43 -14.13
C PHE A 8 21.64 5.04 -14.03
N HIS A 9 22.63 4.28 -13.56
CA HIS A 9 24.04 4.67 -13.68
C HIS A 9 24.44 4.60 -15.15
N GLU A 10 25.06 5.66 -15.67
CA GLU A 10 25.50 5.76 -17.08
C GLU A 10 24.37 5.41 -18.08
N PRO A 11 23.27 6.17 -18.13
CA PRO A 11 22.19 5.90 -19.07
C PRO A 11 22.73 5.94 -20.51
N PRO A 12 22.15 5.14 -21.42
CA PRO A 12 22.65 5.05 -22.79
C PRO A 12 22.50 6.39 -23.51
N SER A 13 23.30 6.63 -24.57
CA SER A 13 23.32 7.91 -25.29
C SER A 13 21.99 8.28 -25.94
N ASN A 14 21.09 7.30 -26.12
CA ASN A 14 19.73 7.49 -26.62
C ASN A 14 18.68 7.74 -25.51
N TYR A 15 19.09 7.87 -24.25
CA TYR A 15 18.21 8.34 -23.18
C TYR A 15 18.18 9.88 -23.17
N TYR A 16 17.05 10.45 -23.58
CA TYR A 16 16.89 11.90 -23.72
C TYR A 16 15.88 12.44 -22.67
N PRO A 17 16.33 12.80 -21.45
CA PRO A 17 15.42 13.29 -20.41
C PRO A 17 14.77 14.64 -20.74
N SER A 18 15.29 15.38 -21.72
CA SER A 18 14.70 16.60 -22.27
C SER A 18 13.47 16.37 -23.15
N MET A 19 13.23 15.12 -23.58
CA MET A 19 12.08 14.70 -24.39
C MET A 19 11.30 13.57 -23.67
N PRO A 20 10.66 13.87 -22.53
CA PRO A 20 9.93 12.85 -21.78
C PRO A 20 8.65 12.43 -22.48
N CYS A 21 8.18 11.20 -22.21
CA CYS A 21 6.77 10.87 -22.40
C CYS A 21 5.97 11.52 -21.26
N VAL A 22 5.07 12.43 -21.60
CA VAL A 22 4.33 13.22 -20.61
C VAL A 22 2.96 12.60 -20.41
N VAL A 23 2.65 12.21 -19.17
CA VAL A 23 1.30 11.81 -18.77
C VAL A 23 0.55 13.05 -18.31
N SER A 24 -0.49 13.43 -19.04
CA SER A 24 -1.25 14.68 -18.89
C SER A 24 -2.71 14.47 -18.53
N ASN A 25 -3.24 13.26 -18.67
CA ASN A 25 -4.61 12.89 -18.30
C ASN A 25 -4.63 11.59 -17.47
N GLY A 26 -5.78 11.32 -16.85
CA GLY A 26 -6.03 10.11 -16.06
C GLY A 26 -6.77 9.01 -16.82
N ASP A 27 -6.95 9.18 -18.12
CA ASP A 27 -7.70 8.25 -18.96
C ASP A 27 -6.90 6.94 -19.12
N ASP A 28 -7.63 5.84 -19.30
CA ASP A 28 -7.06 4.53 -19.63
C ASP A 28 -7.86 3.87 -20.74
N TYR A 29 -7.20 3.02 -21.52
CA TYR A 29 -7.81 2.21 -22.57
C TYR A 29 -7.52 0.73 -22.34
N ASN A 30 -8.38 -0.15 -22.85
CA ASN A 30 -8.22 -1.60 -22.74
C ASN A 30 -7.75 -2.21 -24.07
N PRO A 31 -6.44 -2.52 -24.21
CA PRO A 31 -5.91 -3.13 -25.43
C PRO A 31 -6.46 -4.55 -25.66
N GLU A 32 -6.94 -5.26 -24.63
CA GLU A 32 -7.48 -6.63 -24.76
C GLU A 32 -8.78 -6.68 -25.58
N ILE A 33 -9.49 -5.55 -25.69
CA ILE A 33 -10.69 -5.40 -26.50
C ILE A 33 -10.49 -4.40 -27.66
N ASN A 34 -9.24 -4.07 -27.98
CA ASN A 34 -8.84 -3.15 -29.05
C ASN A 34 -9.44 -1.73 -28.92
N GLU A 35 -9.51 -1.18 -27.72
CA GLU A 35 -9.73 0.27 -27.58
C GLU A 35 -8.51 1.03 -28.12
N GLU A 36 -8.76 2.16 -28.79
CA GLU A 36 -7.70 2.99 -29.38
C GLU A 36 -6.77 3.56 -28.30
N PRO A 37 -5.44 3.54 -28.52
CA PRO A 37 -4.48 4.13 -27.59
C PRO A 37 -4.73 5.63 -27.36
N ILE A 38 -4.67 6.05 -26.09
CA ILE A 38 -4.91 7.44 -25.68
C ILE A 38 -3.59 8.13 -25.41
N GLU A 39 -3.13 8.99 -26.32
CA GLU A 39 -1.94 9.82 -26.09
C GLU A 39 -2.06 10.66 -24.81
N GLY A 40 -0.95 10.76 -24.07
CA GLY A 40 -0.92 11.47 -22.78
C GLY A 40 -1.48 10.68 -21.60
N SER A 41 -1.97 9.46 -21.81
CA SER A 41 -2.30 8.52 -20.72
C SER A 41 -1.04 7.85 -20.17
N LEU A 42 -1.14 7.30 -18.95
CA LEU A 42 -0.04 6.50 -18.38
C LEU A 42 0.19 5.21 -19.19
N ARG A 43 -0.87 4.55 -19.63
CA ARG A 43 -0.76 3.32 -20.43
C ARG A 43 -0.01 3.56 -21.73
N TYR A 44 -0.33 4.63 -22.44
CA TYR A 44 0.37 4.97 -23.68
C TYR A 44 1.88 5.12 -23.47
N CYS A 45 2.31 5.84 -22.43
CA CYS A 45 3.74 6.00 -22.12
C CYS A 45 4.45 4.69 -21.72
N ILE A 46 3.71 3.72 -21.20
CA ILE A 46 4.23 2.44 -20.74
C ILE A 46 4.26 1.40 -21.86
N GLU A 47 3.17 1.25 -22.62
CA GLU A 47 2.95 0.14 -23.56
C GLU A 47 3.20 0.53 -25.03
N GLU A 48 3.02 1.80 -25.43
CA GLU A 48 3.19 2.22 -26.84
C GLU A 48 4.55 2.85 -27.11
N VAL A 49 5.12 3.56 -26.13
CA VAL A 49 6.45 4.16 -26.23
C VAL A 49 7.50 3.17 -25.75
N THR A 50 8.51 2.88 -26.57
CA THR A 50 9.55 1.88 -26.28
C THR A 50 10.93 2.49 -26.10
N GLY A 51 11.84 1.75 -25.46
CA GLY A 51 13.24 2.12 -25.26
C GLY A 51 13.49 3.12 -24.11
N PRO A 52 14.76 3.53 -23.91
CA PRO A 52 15.15 4.37 -22.77
C PRO A 52 14.37 5.69 -22.72
N ARG A 53 13.63 5.93 -21.63
CA ARG A 53 12.73 7.09 -21.54
C ARG A 53 12.44 7.57 -20.12
N LEU A 54 12.19 8.87 -20.00
CA LEU A 54 11.59 9.47 -18.82
C LEU A 54 10.07 9.54 -19.04
N ILE A 55 9.32 8.84 -18.20
CA ILE A 55 7.87 8.98 -18.07
C ILE A 55 7.61 10.01 -16.98
N LYS A 56 7.24 11.21 -17.42
CA LYS A 56 6.97 12.37 -16.57
C LYS A 56 5.47 12.45 -16.32
N VAL A 57 5.04 12.12 -15.11
CA VAL A 57 3.62 12.17 -14.74
C VAL A 57 3.29 13.55 -14.17
N ASN A 58 2.58 14.35 -14.98
CA ASN A 58 2.09 15.67 -14.58
C ASN A 58 0.66 15.60 -14.05
N TYR A 59 -0.09 14.57 -14.43
CA TYR A 59 -1.47 14.38 -13.99
C TYR A 59 -1.54 14.18 -12.47
N ASN A 60 -2.45 14.91 -11.82
CA ASN A 60 -2.77 14.75 -10.40
C ASN A 60 -4.20 14.21 -10.29
N GLY A 61 -4.35 13.05 -9.66
CA GLY A 61 -5.64 12.39 -9.51
C GLY A 61 -5.57 10.88 -9.70
N GLU A 62 -6.73 10.27 -9.82
CA GLU A 62 -6.91 8.85 -10.08
C GLU A 62 -6.61 8.54 -11.55
N ILE A 63 -5.74 7.55 -11.79
CA ILE A 63 -5.51 6.90 -13.07
C ILE A 63 -6.11 5.51 -12.93
N ARG A 64 -7.38 5.37 -13.32
CA ARG A 64 -8.13 4.13 -13.14
C ARG A 64 -7.84 3.17 -14.28
N LEU A 65 -7.16 2.08 -13.98
CA LEU A 65 -6.82 1.07 -14.98
C LEU A 65 -8.04 0.21 -15.35
N LYS A 66 -8.27 0.01 -16.65
CA LYS A 66 -9.29 -0.92 -17.19
C LYS A 66 -8.83 -2.38 -17.21
N THR A 67 -7.52 -2.60 -17.32
CA THR A 67 -6.86 -3.92 -17.20
C THR A 67 -5.44 -3.72 -16.64
N TRP A 68 -4.71 -4.81 -16.38
CA TRP A 68 -3.31 -4.76 -15.95
C TRP A 68 -2.48 -3.82 -16.81
N LEU A 69 -1.64 -3.00 -16.18
CA LEU A 69 -0.69 -2.13 -16.86
C LEU A 69 0.71 -2.71 -16.70
N ARG A 70 1.39 -2.99 -17.81
CA ARG A 70 2.64 -3.76 -17.80
C ARG A 70 3.77 -2.98 -18.47
N LEU A 71 4.79 -2.62 -17.69
CA LEU A 71 6.10 -2.32 -18.23
C LEU A 71 6.85 -3.64 -18.38
N GLU A 72 7.06 -4.08 -19.61
CA GLU A 72 7.58 -5.42 -19.91
C GLU A 72 8.75 -5.36 -20.90
N ASP A 73 9.82 -6.12 -20.62
CA ASP A 73 11.02 -6.25 -21.47
C ASP A 73 11.70 -4.92 -21.83
N GLU A 74 11.58 -3.93 -20.95
CA GLU A 74 12.10 -2.58 -21.14
C GLU A 74 13.36 -2.32 -20.30
N SER A 75 14.15 -1.32 -20.71
CA SER A 75 15.35 -0.92 -19.97
C SER A 75 15.57 0.58 -19.94
N TYR A 76 16.13 1.08 -18.84
CA TYR A 76 16.39 2.51 -18.61
C TYR A 76 15.11 3.36 -18.72
N VAL A 77 14.10 2.97 -17.93
CA VAL A 77 12.85 3.72 -17.79
C VAL A 77 12.77 4.35 -16.40
N LYS A 78 12.65 5.68 -16.35
CA LYS A 78 12.33 6.42 -15.13
C LYS A 78 10.86 6.83 -15.16
N ILE A 79 10.08 6.42 -14.18
CA ILE A 79 8.69 6.81 -13.97
C ILE A 79 8.63 7.69 -12.73
N THR A 80 8.12 8.90 -12.86
CA THR A 80 8.12 9.84 -11.74
C THR A 80 6.87 10.72 -11.72
N GLY A 81 6.18 10.71 -10.59
CA GLY A 81 5.07 11.63 -10.28
C GLY A 81 5.51 12.93 -9.61
N GLU A 82 6.82 13.20 -9.49
CA GLU A 82 7.36 14.41 -8.84
C GLU A 82 6.86 15.74 -9.44
N TYR A 83 6.29 15.69 -10.65
CA TYR A 83 5.79 16.84 -11.40
C TYR A 83 4.28 17.04 -11.30
N ALA A 84 3.54 16.10 -10.73
CA ALA A 84 2.14 16.30 -10.41
C ALA A 84 2.02 17.36 -9.31
N THR A 85 0.97 18.18 -9.35
CA THR A 85 0.70 19.18 -8.31
C THR A 85 -0.43 18.69 -7.43
N GLY A 86 -0.29 18.70 -6.10
CA GLY A 86 -1.35 18.26 -5.17
C GLY A 86 -1.02 16.93 -4.48
N ALA A 87 -2.01 16.04 -4.35
CA ALA A 87 -1.82 14.75 -3.71
C ALA A 87 -0.80 13.92 -4.50
N GLY A 88 -0.89 13.89 -5.82
CA GLY A 88 -0.04 13.12 -6.74
C GLY A 88 -0.82 12.02 -7.46
N PRO A 89 -0.21 11.37 -8.46
CA PRO A 89 -0.87 10.39 -9.31
C PRO A 89 -1.14 9.09 -8.54
N THR A 90 -2.38 8.58 -8.67
CA THR A 90 -2.83 7.38 -7.97
C THR A 90 -3.40 6.37 -8.95
N VAL A 91 -2.70 5.25 -9.13
CA VAL A 91 -3.12 4.14 -9.98
C VAL A 91 -4.08 3.24 -9.21
N THR A 92 -5.28 3.01 -9.76
CA THR A 92 -6.35 2.19 -9.15
C THR A 92 -6.88 1.15 -10.14
N GLY A 93 -7.85 0.33 -9.71
CA GLY A 93 -8.60 -0.59 -10.58
C GLY A 93 -7.90 -1.91 -10.90
N ALA A 94 -6.60 -1.89 -11.19
CA ALA A 94 -5.84 -3.08 -11.59
C ALA A 94 -4.38 -3.08 -11.10
N GLU A 95 -3.68 -4.20 -11.33
CA GLU A 95 -2.25 -4.34 -11.00
C GLU A 95 -1.37 -3.52 -11.95
N PHE A 96 -0.39 -2.82 -11.37
CA PHE A 96 0.76 -2.29 -12.11
C PHE A 96 1.93 -3.26 -12.01
N ARG A 97 2.49 -3.67 -13.15
CA ARG A 97 3.55 -4.67 -13.22
C ARG A 97 4.81 -4.16 -13.93
N ILE A 98 5.95 -4.44 -13.33
CA ILE A 98 7.28 -4.35 -13.95
C ILE A 98 7.76 -5.78 -14.16
N LYS A 99 7.82 -6.22 -15.42
CA LYS A 99 8.19 -7.59 -15.79
C LYS A 99 9.43 -7.62 -16.66
N ASP A 100 10.40 -8.46 -16.30
CA ASP A 100 11.57 -8.72 -17.15
C ASP A 100 12.34 -7.44 -17.57
N CYS A 101 12.38 -6.45 -16.68
CA CYS A 101 12.92 -5.12 -16.95
C CYS A 101 14.28 -4.88 -16.27
N ASN A 102 15.08 -3.98 -16.84
CA ASN A 102 16.38 -3.61 -16.27
C ASN A 102 16.53 -2.09 -16.09
N ASN A 103 17.24 -1.64 -15.06
CA ASN A 103 17.50 -0.20 -14.84
C ASN A 103 16.22 0.64 -14.75
N ILE A 104 15.35 0.31 -13.80
CA ILE A 104 14.06 0.98 -13.62
C ILE A 104 14.09 1.84 -12.36
N VAL A 105 13.59 3.06 -12.47
CA VAL A 105 13.40 3.96 -11.33
C VAL A 105 11.94 4.39 -11.28
N LEU A 106 11.22 3.98 -10.24
CA LEU A 106 9.82 4.32 -10.00
C LEU A 106 9.72 5.16 -8.73
N ARG A 107 9.22 6.41 -8.87
CA ARG A 107 9.16 7.35 -7.75
C ARG A 107 7.89 8.18 -7.71
N TYR A 108 7.46 8.56 -6.51
CA TYR A 108 6.36 9.49 -6.28
C TYR A 108 5.07 9.08 -7.02
N MET A 109 4.73 7.79 -6.94
CA MET A 109 3.48 7.23 -7.45
C MET A 109 2.71 6.53 -6.33
N ARG A 110 1.38 6.44 -6.45
CA ARG A 110 0.54 5.59 -5.59
C ARG A 110 -0.12 4.45 -6.35
N PHE A 111 -0.30 3.31 -5.68
CA PHE A 111 -0.91 2.11 -6.27
C PHE A 111 -1.94 1.49 -5.32
N ARG A 112 -3.16 1.25 -5.82
CA ARG A 112 -4.35 0.81 -5.06
C ARG A 112 -5.23 -0.12 -5.90
N SER A 113 -4.79 -1.34 -6.19
CA SER A 113 -5.53 -2.25 -7.09
C SER A 113 -6.89 -2.72 -6.55
N GLY A 114 -7.09 -2.68 -5.23
CA GLY A 114 -8.33 -3.06 -4.55
C GLY A 114 -9.35 -1.92 -4.42
N VAL A 115 -9.00 -0.69 -4.78
CA VAL A 115 -10.00 0.39 -4.98
C VAL A 115 -10.60 0.17 -6.37
N LEU A 116 -11.81 -0.38 -6.39
CA LEU A 116 -12.37 -0.99 -7.58
C LEU A 116 -13.58 -0.25 -8.13
N ASP A 117 -13.75 -0.52 -9.42
CA ASP A 117 -14.98 -0.42 -10.15
C ASP A 117 -15.98 -1.51 -9.69
N SER A 118 -17.22 -1.10 -9.38
CA SER A 118 -18.34 -2.00 -9.08
C SER A 118 -18.70 -2.93 -10.24
N GLU A 119 -18.27 -2.61 -11.47
CA GLU A 119 -18.59 -3.34 -12.69
C GLU A 119 -17.62 -4.50 -13.00
N ASN A 120 -16.47 -4.59 -12.34
CA ASN A 120 -15.49 -5.68 -12.56
C ASN A 120 -15.00 -6.36 -11.26
N PRO A 121 -15.84 -7.16 -10.60
CA PRO A 121 -15.55 -7.73 -9.28
C PRO A 121 -14.56 -8.92 -9.31
N GLN A 122 -14.22 -9.49 -10.46
CA GLN A 122 -13.81 -10.90 -10.54
C GLN A 122 -12.32 -11.23 -10.26
N TYR A 123 -11.47 -10.27 -9.92
CA TYR A 123 -10.04 -10.56 -9.80
C TYR A 123 -9.56 -10.93 -8.38
N HIS A 124 -9.32 -12.22 -8.11
CA HIS A 124 -8.53 -12.65 -6.95
C HIS A 124 -7.02 -12.59 -7.33
N CYS A 125 -6.12 -12.29 -6.38
CA CYS A 125 -4.68 -12.09 -6.60
C CYS A 125 -4.20 -10.75 -7.24
N GLY A 126 -5.01 -9.68 -7.22
CA GLY A 126 -4.59 -8.37 -7.73
C GLY A 126 -3.62 -7.65 -6.78
N ARG A 127 -2.32 -7.59 -7.12
CA ARG A 127 -1.33 -6.80 -6.36
C ARG A 127 -1.43 -5.33 -6.73
N SER A 128 -1.02 -4.42 -5.85
CA SER A 128 -0.98 -3.00 -6.20
C SER A 128 0.26 -2.68 -7.04
N LEU A 129 1.42 -3.22 -6.64
CA LEU A 129 2.66 -3.16 -7.42
C LEU A 129 3.31 -4.55 -7.49
N ASN A 130 3.68 -4.99 -8.68
CA ASN A 130 4.33 -6.27 -8.89
C ASN A 130 5.64 -6.10 -9.67
N ILE A 131 6.74 -6.61 -9.14
CA ILE A 131 8.03 -6.74 -9.80
C ILE A 131 8.30 -8.23 -9.99
N TRP A 132 8.30 -8.66 -11.25
CA TRP A 132 8.39 -10.08 -11.58
C TRP A 132 9.45 -10.35 -12.64
N GLY A 133 10.51 -11.04 -12.26
CA GLY A 133 11.49 -11.58 -13.21
C GLY A 133 11.10 -13.00 -13.63
N ASP A 134 10.73 -13.22 -14.88
CA ASP A 134 10.27 -14.51 -15.39
C ASP A 134 11.29 -15.09 -16.37
N GLN A 135 11.42 -14.49 -17.55
CA GLN A 135 12.26 -15.00 -18.63
C GLN A 135 13.69 -14.47 -18.51
N THR A 136 13.85 -13.16 -18.67
CA THR A 136 15.14 -12.46 -18.65
C THR A 136 15.50 -11.96 -17.25
N GLY A 137 14.48 -11.78 -16.39
CA GLY A 137 14.64 -11.32 -15.03
C GLY A 137 14.59 -9.80 -14.88
N CYS A 138 14.46 -9.37 -13.63
CA CYS A 138 14.40 -7.97 -13.25
C CYS A 138 15.69 -7.56 -12.53
N ASN A 139 16.44 -6.61 -13.10
CA ASN A 139 17.73 -6.17 -12.54
C ASN A 139 17.81 -4.66 -12.35
N ASP A 140 18.44 -4.20 -11.27
CA ASP A 140 18.65 -2.77 -10.98
C ASP A 140 17.34 -1.97 -10.96
N ILE A 141 16.49 -2.27 -9.99
CA ILE A 141 15.18 -1.59 -9.83
C ILE A 141 15.16 -0.80 -8.53
N ILE A 142 14.75 0.46 -8.60
CA ILE A 142 14.45 1.31 -7.45
C ILE A 142 12.95 1.62 -7.42
N VAL A 143 12.32 1.32 -6.30
CA VAL A 143 11.04 1.88 -5.90
C VAL A 143 11.29 2.80 -4.72
N ASP A 144 11.08 4.10 -4.89
CA ASP A 144 11.41 5.11 -3.87
C ASP A 144 10.32 6.17 -3.71
N HIS A 145 10.00 6.54 -2.48
CA HIS A 145 8.94 7.52 -2.19
C HIS A 145 7.63 7.16 -2.91
N CYS A 146 7.21 5.90 -2.85
CA CYS A 146 5.91 5.47 -3.35
C CYS A 146 4.98 5.15 -2.17
N SER A 147 3.68 5.19 -2.42
CA SER A 147 2.69 4.67 -1.49
C SER A 147 1.94 3.52 -2.10
N ILE A 148 2.00 2.34 -1.50
CA ILE A 148 1.57 1.08 -2.08
C ILE A 148 0.63 0.39 -1.10
N GLY A 149 -0.62 0.21 -1.48
CA GLY A 149 -1.64 -0.14 -0.51
C GLY A 149 -2.92 -0.64 -1.15
N ALA A 150 -3.93 -0.89 -0.32
CA ALA A 150 -5.26 -1.34 -0.69
C ALA A 150 -5.24 -2.43 -1.77
N SER A 151 -4.36 -3.43 -1.66
CA SER A 151 -4.28 -4.54 -2.62
C SER A 151 -5.30 -5.64 -2.32
N ARG A 152 -5.72 -6.38 -3.35
CA ARG A 152 -6.45 -7.64 -3.15
C ARG A 152 -5.51 -8.77 -2.75
N ASP A 153 -4.23 -8.71 -3.13
CA ASP A 153 -3.20 -9.67 -2.70
C ASP A 153 -2.11 -8.96 -1.90
N ASP A 154 -0.84 -9.13 -2.29
CA ASP A 154 0.29 -8.39 -1.75
C ASP A 154 0.22 -6.92 -2.20
N ASN A 155 0.51 -5.99 -1.28
CA ASN A 155 0.64 -4.58 -1.61
C ASN A 155 1.76 -4.40 -2.63
N ILE A 156 2.93 -4.93 -2.30
CA ILE A 156 4.04 -5.07 -3.22
C ILE A 156 4.47 -6.52 -3.29
N SER A 157 4.67 -7.03 -4.51
CA SER A 157 5.30 -8.32 -4.73
C SER A 157 6.62 -8.15 -5.47
N VAL A 158 7.67 -8.80 -4.98
CA VAL A 158 9.00 -8.81 -5.62
C VAL A 158 9.46 -10.25 -5.70
N SER A 159 9.43 -10.84 -6.89
CA SER A 159 9.68 -12.29 -7.06
C SER A 159 10.32 -12.69 -8.40
N GLY A 160 10.87 -13.90 -8.43
CA GLY A 160 11.42 -14.54 -9.63
C GLY A 160 12.92 -14.35 -9.81
N LYS A 161 13.38 -14.24 -11.06
CA LYS A 161 14.77 -13.95 -11.43
C LYS A 161 15.10 -12.49 -11.15
N LEU A 162 15.74 -12.24 -10.01
CA LEU A 162 15.99 -10.88 -9.52
C LEU A 162 17.47 -10.63 -9.29
N CYS A 163 17.92 -9.40 -9.54
CA CYS A 163 19.22 -8.92 -9.09
C CYS A 163 19.16 -7.43 -8.75
N ARG A 164 19.39 -7.08 -7.47
CA ARG A 164 19.45 -5.69 -6.99
C ARG A 164 18.12 -4.94 -7.19
N VAL A 165 17.16 -5.24 -6.32
CA VAL A 165 15.91 -4.47 -6.19
C VAL A 165 15.93 -3.74 -4.85
N THR A 166 15.69 -2.44 -4.86
CA THR A 166 15.59 -1.62 -3.64
C THR A 166 14.21 -1.00 -3.53
N VAL A 167 13.57 -1.19 -2.40
CA VAL A 167 12.32 -0.53 -2.01
C VAL A 167 12.62 0.32 -0.78
N GLN A 168 12.52 1.64 -0.93
CA GLN A 168 12.93 2.56 0.13
C GLN A 168 12.01 3.77 0.27
N ASN A 169 11.94 4.33 1.48
CA ASN A 169 11.12 5.51 1.77
C ASN A 169 9.67 5.36 1.30
N CYS A 170 9.14 4.14 1.28
CA CYS A 170 7.78 3.86 0.84
C CYS A 170 6.82 3.71 2.03
N ILE A 171 5.55 4.05 1.82
CA ILE A 171 4.46 3.55 2.65
C ILE A 171 3.94 2.29 2.00
N ILE A 172 3.91 1.18 2.74
CA ILE A 172 3.46 -0.13 2.26
C ILE A 172 2.43 -0.63 3.25
N GLY A 173 1.16 -0.64 2.88
CA GLY A 173 0.14 -0.96 3.87
C GLY A 173 -1.29 -0.83 3.42
N GLY A 174 -2.19 -1.43 4.18
CA GLY A 174 -3.60 -1.50 3.85
C GLY A 174 -3.88 -2.68 2.92
N GLY A 175 -4.49 -3.73 3.43
CA GLY A 175 -5.02 -4.83 2.63
C GLY A 175 -6.48 -4.61 2.25
N THR A 176 -7.02 -5.35 1.27
CA THR A 176 -8.46 -5.35 0.93
C THR A 176 -9.24 -6.32 1.83
N ILE A 177 -10.33 -5.90 2.50
CA ILE A 177 -11.22 -6.76 3.29
C ILE A 177 -11.80 -7.84 2.37
N GLY A 178 -11.83 -9.07 2.86
CA GLY A 178 -12.26 -10.23 2.08
C GLY A 178 -11.18 -10.87 1.21
N TYR A 179 -9.96 -10.33 1.21
CA TYR A 179 -8.83 -10.90 0.47
C TYR A 179 -7.58 -11.11 1.35
N SER A 180 -6.42 -11.36 0.72
CA SER A 180 -5.18 -11.83 1.37
C SER A 180 -4.53 -10.87 2.37
N ARG A 181 -4.93 -9.59 2.37
CA ARG A 181 -4.42 -8.52 3.26
C ARG A 181 -2.89 -8.51 3.45
N ALA A 182 -2.17 -8.79 2.36
CA ALA A 182 -0.74 -9.03 2.37
C ALA A 182 0.08 -7.75 2.19
N GLY A 183 1.23 -7.69 2.87
CA GLY A 183 2.14 -6.54 2.81
C GLY A 183 3.13 -6.68 1.67
N ILE A 184 4.33 -7.11 2.02
CA ILE A 184 5.41 -7.42 1.10
C ILE A 184 5.40 -8.91 0.83
N GLY A 185 5.01 -9.28 -0.38
CA GLY A 185 5.06 -10.64 -0.88
C GLY A 185 6.33 -10.91 -1.68
N SER A 186 6.92 -12.08 -1.47
CA SER A 186 7.86 -12.67 -2.41
C SER A 186 7.48 -14.14 -2.53
N ALA A 187 6.40 -14.49 -3.26
CA ALA A 187 6.03 -15.90 -3.39
C ALA A 187 5.12 -16.20 -4.60
N HIS A 188 5.73 -16.76 -5.68
CA HIS A 188 5.30 -17.99 -6.37
C HIS A 188 6.31 -18.29 -7.50
N GLY A 189 7.37 -19.02 -7.16
CA GLY A 189 8.46 -19.42 -8.06
C GLY A 189 9.77 -19.58 -7.28
N PRO A 190 10.70 -20.48 -7.66
CA PRO A 190 11.95 -20.64 -6.94
C PRO A 190 12.72 -19.32 -6.98
N ALA A 191 12.89 -18.67 -5.82
CA ALA A 191 13.74 -17.50 -5.75
C ALA A 191 15.16 -17.86 -6.17
N HIS A 192 15.83 -16.93 -6.84
CA HIS A 192 17.11 -17.19 -7.47
C HIS A 192 18.28 -16.93 -6.50
N GLU A 193 19.33 -17.73 -6.60
CA GLU A 193 20.56 -17.59 -5.79
C GLU A 193 21.27 -16.22 -5.91
N HIS A 194 20.92 -15.43 -6.91
CA HIS A 194 21.47 -14.09 -7.16
C HIS A 194 20.56 -12.94 -6.73
N GLU A 195 19.40 -13.26 -6.15
CA GLU A 195 18.48 -12.27 -5.61
C GLU A 195 19.19 -11.43 -4.53
N ARG A 196 19.07 -10.11 -4.65
CA ARG A 196 19.65 -9.12 -3.74
C ARG A 196 18.62 -8.03 -3.53
N LEU A 197 17.84 -8.16 -2.47
CA LEU A 197 16.78 -7.22 -2.12
C LEU A 197 17.25 -6.27 -1.03
N THR A 198 16.79 -5.03 -1.10
CA THR A 198 16.98 -4.05 -0.03
C THR A 198 15.64 -3.39 0.29
N TYR A 199 15.24 -3.46 1.56
CA TYR A 199 14.08 -2.76 2.10
C TYR A 199 14.56 -1.87 3.24
N CYS A 200 14.48 -0.56 3.06
CA CYS A 200 14.93 0.37 4.09
C CYS A 200 14.11 1.64 4.18
N ARG A 201 13.97 2.16 5.41
CA ARG A 201 13.24 3.41 5.70
C ARG A 201 11.79 3.38 5.21
N ASN A 202 11.18 2.19 5.15
CA ASN A 202 9.78 2.04 4.78
C ASN A 202 8.89 2.12 6.03
N LEU A 203 7.70 2.67 5.85
CA LEU A 203 6.58 2.52 6.76
C LEU A 203 5.75 1.32 6.29
N ILE A 204 5.80 0.22 7.01
CA ILE A 204 5.05 -1.00 6.72
C ILE A 204 3.97 -1.13 7.78
N THR A 205 2.70 -0.97 7.41
CA THR A 205 1.64 -0.83 8.40
C THR A 205 0.33 -1.45 7.94
N ASN A 206 -0.51 -1.84 8.89
CA ASN A 206 -1.92 -2.12 8.65
C ASN A 206 -2.14 -3.22 7.58
N THR A 207 -1.40 -4.31 7.79
CA THR A 207 -1.50 -5.58 7.06
C THR A 207 -1.92 -6.65 8.07
N LEU A 208 -2.41 -7.81 7.63
CA LEU A 208 -2.86 -8.84 8.60
C LEU A 208 -2.10 -10.16 8.49
N GLU A 209 -1.80 -10.56 7.26
CA GLU A 209 -1.15 -11.82 6.92
C GLU A 209 -0.03 -11.52 5.93
N ARG A 210 0.99 -12.38 5.81
CA ARG A 210 2.07 -12.21 4.82
C ARG A 210 2.60 -10.77 4.78
N GLN A 211 2.80 -10.16 5.96
CA GLN A 211 3.22 -8.77 6.06
C GLN A 211 4.61 -8.58 5.43
N LEU A 212 5.49 -9.54 5.66
CA LEU A 212 6.79 -9.65 5.03
C LEU A 212 7.06 -11.13 4.76
N VAL A 213 7.12 -11.54 3.50
CA VAL A 213 7.40 -12.92 3.09
C VAL A 213 8.64 -12.95 2.22
N PHE A 214 9.66 -13.73 2.61
CA PHE A 214 10.90 -13.93 1.84
C PHE A 214 11.18 -15.42 1.66
N THR A 215 11.32 -15.87 0.41
CA THR A 215 11.22 -17.29 0.07
C THR A 215 12.30 -17.77 -0.90
N GLY A 216 13.51 -18.01 -0.40
CA GLY A 216 14.56 -18.77 -1.09
C GLY A 216 15.97 -18.21 -0.90
N PRO A 217 16.99 -18.71 -1.61
CA PRO A 217 18.41 -18.61 -1.22
C PRO A 217 19.04 -17.21 -1.37
N GLY A 218 18.28 -16.24 -1.87
CA GLY A 218 18.70 -14.87 -2.10
C GLY A 218 19.10 -14.11 -0.84
N ARG A 219 19.72 -12.94 -1.03
CA ARG A 219 20.04 -12.02 0.06
C ARG A 219 18.96 -10.94 0.21
N VAL A 220 18.56 -10.67 1.44
CA VAL A 220 17.66 -9.57 1.80
C VAL A 220 18.30 -8.69 2.88
N ASP A 221 18.47 -7.41 2.56
CA ASP A 221 18.91 -6.38 3.51
C ASP A 221 17.68 -5.60 4.00
N PHE A 222 17.27 -5.81 5.25
CA PHE A 222 16.07 -5.23 5.85
C PHE A 222 16.47 -4.35 7.06
N PHE A 223 16.53 -3.03 6.87
CA PHE A 223 17.05 -2.14 7.92
C PHE A 223 16.34 -0.79 8.02
N ASN A 224 16.29 -0.23 9.23
CA ASN A 224 15.64 1.05 9.52
C ASN A 224 14.20 1.17 8.99
N ASN A 225 13.42 0.09 8.98
CA ASN A 225 11.99 0.15 8.67
C ASN A 225 11.18 0.33 9.96
N VAL A 226 10.00 0.96 9.84
CA VAL A 226 8.96 0.93 10.87
C VAL A 226 7.93 -0.09 10.42
N VAL A 227 7.66 -1.09 11.26
CA VAL A 227 6.77 -2.20 10.94
C VAL A 227 5.71 -2.34 12.01
N SER A 228 4.45 -2.08 11.66
CA SER A 228 3.31 -2.02 12.57
C SER A 228 2.12 -2.83 12.03
N ILE A 229 1.29 -3.37 12.94
CA ILE A 229 0.07 -4.17 12.67
C ILE A 229 0.30 -5.38 11.72
N SER A 230 0.31 -6.58 12.31
CA SER A 230 0.03 -7.87 11.67
C SER A 230 -0.14 -8.97 12.72
N ARG A 231 -0.79 -10.07 12.34
CA ARG A 231 -0.75 -11.34 13.09
C ARG A 231 0.61 -12.03 13.00
N ARG A 232 1.37 -11.77 11.93
CA ARG A 232 2.73 -12.27 11.73
C ARG A 232 3.53 -11.21 10.99
N THR A 233 4.54 -10.63 11.62
CA THR A 233 5.21 -9.47 11.05
C THR A 233 6.25 -9.85 10.00
N LEU A 234 7.15 -10.78 10.30
CA LEU A 234 8.14 -11.29 9.37
C LEU A 234 8.10 -12.82 9.28
N GLU A 235 7.77 -13.30 8.08
CA GLU A 235 7.62 -14.70 7.71
C GLU A 235 8.78 -15.11 6.77
N ILE A 236 9.58 -16.08 7.21
CA ILE A 236 10.77 -16.55 6.49
C ILE A 236 10.65 -18.05 6.27
N TRP A 237 10.74 -18.51 5.02
CA TRP A 237 10.80 -19.95 4.70
C TRP A 237 11.74 -20.26 3.54
N SER A 238 12.04 -21.55 3.37
CA SER A 238 12.74 -22.06 2.21
C SER A 238 11.75 -22.30 1.06
N GLY A 239 11.84 -21.47 0.02
CA GLY A 239 10.95 -21.57 -1.16
C GLY A 239 11.31 -22.73 -2.11
N ASP A 240 12.58 -23.13 -2.14
CA ASP A 240 13.10 -24.28 -2.91
C ASP A 240 13.09 -25.59 -2.10
N GLY A 241 12.69 -25.50 -0.83
CA GLY A 241 12.67 -26.61 0.09
C GLY A 241 14.04 -27.10 0.55
N THR A 242 15.11 -26.34 0.31
CA THR A 242 16.47 -26.67 0.75
C THR A 242 17.19 -25.50 1.38
N ASN A 243 17.06 -24.27 0.86
CA ASN A 243 17.80 -23.11 1.33
C ASN A 243 16.86 -22.00 1.80
N GLY A 244 17.16 -21.43 2.97
CA GLY A 244 16.53 -20.21 3.47
C GLY A 244 17.11 -18.93 2.87
N PRO A 245 16.42 -17.78 2.97
CA PRO A 245 17.00 -16.49 2.60
C PRO A 245 18.10 -16.06 3.56
N LYS A 246 19.15 -15.47 3.00
CA LYS A 246 20.26 -14.85 3.73
C LYS A 246 19.86 -13.42 4.09
N MET A 247 19.67 -13.11 5.36
CA MET A 247 19.07 -11.84 5.75
C MET A 247 19.92 -11.05 6.75
N ASN A 248 19.98 -9.73 6.52
CA ASN A 248 20.34 -8.74 7.53
C ASN A 248 19.07 -8.07 8.03
N ILE A 249 18.81 -8.10 9.33
CA ILE A 249 17.66 -7.46 9.99
C ILE A 249 18.21 -6.51 11.06
N ILE A 250 18.40 -5.24 10.68
CA ILE A 250 19.23 -4.29 11.45
C ILE A 250 18.45 -3.03 11.80
N LYS A 251 18.42 -2.68 13.09
CA LYS A 251 17.86 -1.41 13.59
C LYS A 251 16.49 -1.05 13.00
N ASN A 252 15.58 -2.01 12.91
CA ASN A 252 14.17 -1.77 12.55
C ASN A 252 13.36 -1.51 13.83
N HIS A 253 12.25 -0.80 13.68
CA HIS A 253 11.27 -0.56 14.74
C HIS A 253 10.04 -1.42 14.49
N PHE A 254 9.88 -2.49 15.26
CA PHE A 254 8.73 -3.38 15.21
C PHE A 254 7.73 -3.03 16.32
N GLN A 255 6.46 -2.89 15.96
CA GLN A 255 5.37 -2.57 16.87
C GLN A 255 4.26 -3.61 16.69
N THR A 256 4.00 -4.41 17.73
CA THR A 256 2.97 -5.46 17.69
C THR A 256 1.89 -5.22 18.75
N PRO A 257 0.62 -5.04 18.36
CA PRO A 257 -0.49 -5.05 19.30
C PRO A 257 -0.82 -6.49 19.73
N ASN A 258 -1.38 -6.68 20.92
CA ASN A 258 -1.99 -7.97 21.27
C ASN A 258 -3.28 -8.18 20.46
N LEU A 259 -3.39 -9.33 19.79
CA LEU A 259 -4.57 -9.67 19.00
C LEU A 259 -5.58 -10.41 19.85
N TYR A 260 -6.80 -9.87 19.93
CA TYR A 260 -7.96 -10.60 20.44
C TYR A 260 -8.53 -11.48 19.34
N LEU A 261 -8.01 -12.71 19.21
CA LEU A 261 -8.80 -13.77 18.54
C LEU A 261 -9.74 -14.42 19.56
N LEU A 262 -10.65 -15.26 19.07
CA LEU A 262 -11.76 -15.97 19.76
C LEU A 262 -11.41 -16.73 21.07
N ARG A 263 -10.17 -16.65 21.58
CA ARG A 263 -9.68 -17.29 22.82
C ARG A 263 -8.79 -16.38 23.72
N GLY A 264 -8.83 -15.06 23.56
CA GLY A 264 -8.09 -14.09 24.39
C GLY A 264 -6.98 -13.35 23.64
N GLY A 265 -6.50 -12.25 24.21
CA GLY A 265 -5.46 -11.37 23.63
C GLY A 265 -4.06 -11.99 23.72
N PHE A 266 -3.30 -12.02 22.61
CA PHE A 266 -1.91 -12.50 22.60
C PHE A 266 -0.99 -11.65 21.72
N PHE A 267 0.28 -11.57 22.09
CA PHE A 267 1.33 -10.97 21.27
C PHE A 267 1.87 -12.00 20.29
N GLU A 268 1.96 -11.62 19.02
CA GLU A 268 2.64 -12.42 18.00
C GLU A 268 4.09 -11.96 17.85
N ASP A 269 4.94 -12.86 17.35
CA ASP A 269 6.35 -12.57 17.20
C ASP A 269 6.61 -11.69 15.98
N PRO A 270 7.51 -10.72 16.11
CA PRO A 270 7.90 -9.88 15.00
C PRO A 270 8.67 -10.68 13.92
N ILE A 271 9.32 -11.80 14.27
CA ILE A 271 10.12 -12.64 13.38
C ILE A 271 9.90 -14.12 13.72
N ARG A 272 9.66 -14.97 12.70
CA ARG A 272 9.44 -16.42 12.89
C ARG A 272 10.19 -17.27 11.86
N ALA A 273 10.83 -18.33 12.35
CA ALA A 273 11.34 -19.43 11.54
C ALA A 273 11.60 -20.68 12.39
N VAL A 274 11.36 -21.87 11.84
CA VAL A 274 11.78 -23.15 12.44
C VAL A 274 12.64 -23.95 11.48
N GLU A 275 13.50 -24.79 12.02
CA GLU A 275 14.35 -25.68 11.24
C GLU A 275 13.71 -27.06 11.04
N THR A 276 14.04 -27.69 9.91
CA THR A 276 13.77 -29.10 9.64
C THR A 276 14.86 -29.68 8.74
N GLU A 277 15.01 -31.01 8.77
CA GLU A 277 15.88 -31.74 7.83
C GLU A 277 15.23 -31.96 6.45
N ASN A 278 13.91 -31.79 6.33
CA ASN A 278 13.17 -31.93 5.07
C ASN A 278 12.21 -30.74 4.83
N PRO A 279 12.72 -29.59 4.35
CA PRO A 279 11.91 -28.40 4.14
C PRO A 279 10.99 -28.62 2.94
N TYR A 280 9.81 -29.20 3.11
CA TYR A 280 8.79 -29.15 2.05
C TYR A 280 8.00 -27.84 2.16
N THR A 281 7.44 -27.37 1.05
CA THR A 281 6.52 -26.21 1.02
C THR A 281 5.45 -26.40 2.10
N PRO A 282 5.37 -25.52 3.12
CA PRO A 282 4.42 -25.71 4.20
C PRO A 282 3.01 -25.67 3.63
N ASN A 283 2.18 -26.63 4.05
CA ASN A 283 0.74 -26.49 3.87
C ASN A 283 0.28 -25.20 4.59
N SER A 284 -0.77 -24.55 4.08
CA SER A 284 -1.33 -23.32 4.68
C SER A 284 -1.83 -23.49 6.13
N ASN A 285 -1.83 -24.71 6.67
CA ASN A 285 -2.22 -25.05 8.03
C ASN A 285 -1.05 -25.30 8.98
N SER A 286 0.21 -25.22 8.51
CA SER A 286 1.39 -25.41 9.36
C SER A 286 1.58 -24.16 10.22
N PRO A 287 1.66 -24.28 11.55
CA PRO A 287 1.89 -23.13 12.43
C PRO A 287 3.30 -22.55 12.31
N LEU A 288 4.21 -23.23 11.60
CA LEU A 288 5.64 -22.92 11.59
C LEU A 288 6.19 -22.96 10.14
N LEU A 289 6.96 -21.92 9.82
CA LEU A 289 7.62 -21.68 8.54
C LEU A 289 9.01 -22.30 8.56
N VAL A 290 9.38 -22.99 7.49
CA VAL A 290 10.37 -24.06 7.56
C VAL A 290 11.66 -23.69 6.80
N LEU A 291 12.81 -23.82 7.46
CA LEU A 291 14.16 -23.65 6.90
C LEU A 291 14.97 -24.93 7.05
N SER A 292 15.99 -25.12 6.22
CA SER A 292 16.97 -26.19 6.41
C SER A 292 17.89 -25.87 7.58
N THR A 293 18.30 -26.92 8.30
CA THR A 293 19.29 -26.84 9.38
C THR A 293 20.67 -26.49 8.83
N GLY A 294 21.38 -25.54 9.47
CA GLY A 294 22.84 -25.37 9.30
C GLY A 294 23.31 -24.30 8.31
N ASP A 295 22.41 -23.46 7.80
CA ASP A 295 22.76 -22.45 6.78
C ASP A 295 23.30 -21.12 7.35
N ASN A 296 23.28 -20.88 8.68
CA ASN A 296 23.64 -19.60 9.33
C ASN A 296 23.13 -18.38 8.54
N THR A 297 21.81 -18.26 8.39
CA THR A 297 21.19 -17.39 7.40
C THR A 297 20.87 -15.99 7.87
N LEU A 298 20.67 -15.78 9.18
CA LEU A 298 20.10 -14.54 9.70
C LEU A 298 21.09 -13.80 10.59
N HIS A 299 21.40 -12.56 10.24
CA HIS A 299 22.03 -11.60 11.12
C HIS A 299 20.96 -10.63 11.64
N ILE A 300 20.76 -10.60 12.95
CA ILE A 300 19.79 -9.73 13.64
C ILE A 300 20.56 -8.85 14.62
N SER A 301 20.40 -7.54 14.53
CA SER A 301 21.07 -6.62 15.46
C SER A 301 20.34 -5.27 15.65
N GLY A 302 20.18 -4.88 16.91
CA GLY A 302 19.85 -3.51 17.33
C GLY A 302 18.45 -3.04 16.96
N ASN A 303 17.52 -3.97 16.73
CA ASN A 303 16.11 -3.67 16.46
C ASN A 303 15.38 -3.28 17.75
N LEU A 304 14.39 -2.40 17.61
CA LEU A 304 13.50 -2.01 18.69
C LEU A 304 12.18 -2.78 18.55
N TYR A 305 11.73 -3.36 19.65
CA TYR A 305 10.50 -4.15 19.71
C TYR A 305 9.57 -3.55 20.76
N LEU A 306 8.42 -3.05 20.33
CA LEU A 306 7.39 -2.53 21.20
C LEU A 306 6.15 -3.42 21.15
N ARG A 307 5.56 -3.64 22.32
CA ARG A 307 4.35 -4.42 22.51
C ARG A 307 3.24 -3.52 23.04
N PHE A 308 2.12 -3.45 22.33
CA PHE A 308 0.98 -2.65 22.75
C PHE A 308 -0.16 -3.54 23.26
N ASN A 309 -0.54 -3.38 24.53
CA ASN A 309 -1.73 -4.03 25.06
C ASN A 309 -2.95 -3.19 24.72
N VAL A 310 -3.71 -3.63 23.72
CA VAL A 310 -4.91 -2.96 23.21
C VAL A 310 -5.97 -2.75 24.29
N SER A 311 -6.10 -3.66 25.26
CA SER A 311 -7.10 -3.49 26.34
C SER A 311 -6.64 -2.59 27.46
N ALA A 312 -5.35 -2.59 27.77
CA ALA A 312 -4.80 -1.65 28.76
C ALA A 312 -4.60 -0.26 28.16
N GLY A 313 -4.50 -0.15 26.83
CA GLY A 313 -4.19 1.10 26.14
C GLY A 313 -2.73 1.55 26.35
N GLU A 314 -1.84 0.62 26.70
CA GLU A 314 -0.48 0.92 27.15
C GLU A 314 0.55 -0.02 26.50
N TYR A 315 1.80 0.45 26.39
CA TYR A 315 2.92 -0.37 25.98
C TYR A 315 3.44 -1.21 27.15
N GLU A 316 3.68 -2.49 26.90
CA GLU A 316 4.28 -3.41 27.87
C GLU A 316 5.76 -3.62 27.54
N PRO A 317 6.64 -3.82 28.56
CA PRO A 317 8.03 -4.17 28.31
C PRO A 317 8.12 -5.51 27.56
N THR A 318 9.12 -5.64 26.70
CA THR A 318 9.47 -6.96 26.17
C THR A 318 9.88 -7.87 27.33
N TYR A 319 9.54 -9.15 27.25
CA TYR A 319 9.87 -10.09 28.34
C TYR A 319 11.38 -10.43 28.40
N THR A 320 12.16 -10.00 27.41
CA THR A 320 13.61 -10.24 27.32
C THR A 320 14.27 -9.21 26.40
N SER A 321 15.55 -8.98 26.64
CA SER A 321 16.45 -8.19 25.79
C SER A 321 17.15 -9.01 24.71
N ASN A 322 16.95 -10.33 24.69
CA ASN A 322 17.53 -11.21 23.68
C ASN A 322 16.65 -11.19 22.42
N GLU A 323 17.12 -10.54 21.35
CA GLU A 323 16.41 -10.44 20.05
C GLU A 323 16.13 -11.80 19.40
N TRP A 324 16.83 -12.87 19.82
CA TRP A 324 16.59 -14.24 19.35
C TRP A 324 15.48 -14.98 20.11
N ASN A 325 14.97 -14.38 21.18
CA ASN A 325 13.93 -14.95 22.02
C ASN A 325 12.82 -13.91 22.16
N MET A 326 11.81 -13.90 21.29
CA MET A 326 10.78 -12.85 21.32
C MET A 326 9.33 -13.33 21.53
N THR A 327 9.14 -14.61 21.89
CA THR A 327 7.84 -15.21 22.25
C THR A 327 7.38 -15.10 23.69
N VAL A 328 6.09 -14.89 23.84
CA VAL A 328 5.32 -15.58 24.90
C VAL A 328 4.51 -16.68 24.21
N SER A 329 4.75 -17.94 24.57
CA SER A 329 4.07 -19.10 23.96
C SER A 329 2.55 -19.05 24.16
N GLN A 330 1.82 -19.50 23.13
CA GLN A 330 0.40 -19.85 23.19
C GLN A 330 0.17 -20.96 24.22
N THR A 331 -0.15 -20.60 25.45
CA THR A 331 -1.12 -21.28 26.32
C THR A 331 -1.10 -20.59 27.67
N SER A 332 -2.28 -20.32 28.22
CA SER A 332 -2.39 -20.00 29.64
C SER A 332 -2.75 -21.29 30.38
N PRO A 333 -1.97 -21.74 31.38
CA PRO A 333 -0.70 -21.17 31.82
C PRO A 333 0.47 -21.57 30.88
N PRO A 334 1.55 -20.78 30.83
CA PRO A 334 2.67 -21.03 29.93
C PRO A 334 3.48 -22.23 30.44
N THR A 335 3.22 -23.42 29.87
CA THR A 335 3.94 -24.64 30.26
C THR A 335 5.24 -24.89 29.48
N ALA A 336 5.55 -24.10 28.45
CA ALA A 336 6.78 -24.23 27.69
C ALA A 336 7.24 -22.91 27.05
N ILE A 337 8.49 -22.54 27.30
CA ILE A 337 9.24 -21.49 26.59
C ILE A 337 9.78 -22.15 25.31
N TYR A 338 9.11 -21.99 24.17
CA TYR A 338 9.67 -22.37 22.88
C TYR A 338 10.46 -21.18 22.33
N THR A 339 11.72 -21.37 21.96
CA THR A 339 12.51 -20.36 21.24
C THR A 339 11.95 -20.19 19.82
N ASN A 340 11.65 -18.96 19.40
CA ASN A 340 11.06 -18.66 18.09
C ASN A 340 11.97 -18.80 16.89
N LEU A 341 13.27 -18.76 17.15
CA LEU A 341 14.30 -18.83 16.15
C LEU A 341 15.29 -19.88 16.64
N ALA A 342 15.56 -20.87 15.79
CA ALA A 342 16.63 -21.81 16.04
C ALA A 342 17.96 -21.05 16.02
N THR A 343 18.80 -21.25 17.03
CA THR A 343 20.12 -20.60 17.13
C THR A 343 21.06 -21.00 15.99
N SER A 344 20.82 -22.13 15.34
CA SER A 344 21.54 -22.62 14.15
C SER A 344 21.28 -21.79 12.89
N LEU A 345 20.27 -20.92 12.90
CA LEU A 345 20.07 -19.90 11.85
C LEU A 345 20.93 -18.65 12.08
N LYS A 346 21.56 -18.52 13.25
CA LYS A 346 22.28 -17.32 13.63
C LYS A 346 23.58 -17.15 12.86
N LYS A 347 23.74 -15.96 12.31
CA LYS A 347 24.99 -15.44 11.80
C LYS A 347 25.45 -14.27 12.65
N ASP A 348 26.65 -14.37 13.23
CA ASP A 348 27.16 -13.34 14.14
C ASP A 348 27.49 -12.03 13.41
N ASP A 349 28.21 -12.10 12.30
CA ASP A 349 28.53 -10.92 11.46
C ASP A 349 27.47 -10.70 10.38
N PRO A 350 27.17 -9.45 9.99
CA PRO A 350 26.24 -9.17 8.91
C PRO A 350 26.71 -9.82 7.61
N TRP A 351 25.76 -10.19 6.76
CA TRP A 351 26.06 -10.45 5.36
C TRP A 351 26.57 -9.17 4.72
N ASP A 352 27.44 -9.31 3.72
CA ASP A 352 27.86 -8.18 2.90
C ASP A 352 26.62 -7.44 2.38
N MET A 353 26.51 -6.17 2.74
CA MET A 353 25.36 -5.32 2.47
C MET A 353 25.87 -3.95 2.03
N PRO A 354 25.06 -3.16 1.33
CA PRO A 354 25.55 -1.90 0.82
C PRO A 354 25.88 -0.96 1.99
N SER A 355 27.03 -0.27 1.94
CA SER A 355 27.34 0.88 2.84
C SER A 355 26.38 2.08 2.66
N ASP A 356 25.14 1.94 3.08
CA ASP A 356 24.20 3.05 3.26
C ASP A 356 24.32 3.62 4.68
N THR A 357 23.69 4.76 4.94
CA THR A 357 23.57 5.30 6.29
C THR A 357 22.54 4.48 7.04
N ILE A 358 22.97 3.83 8.13
CA ILE A 358 22.08 3.14 9.06
C ILE A 358 21.86 4.09 10.24
N LEU A 359 20.62 4.58 10.38
CA LEU A 359 20.19 5.46 11.46
C LEU A 359 20.23 4.73 12.80
N ASP A 360 20.34 5.49 13.88
CA ASP A 360 20.10 4.96 15.22
C ASP A 360 18.63 4.62 15.40
N VAL A 361 18.36 3.53 16.13
CA VAL A 361 17.02 2.90 16.12
C VAL A 361 15.95 3.82 16.70
N GLU A 362 16.34 4.70 17.62
CA GLU A 362 15.51 5.74 18.23
C GLU A 362 15.11 6.85 17.24
N GLU A 363 15.89 7.07 16.18
CA GLU A 363 15.64 8.10 15.16
C GLU A 363 14.80 7.56 13.98
N VAL A 364 14.74 6.23 13.83
CA VAL A 364 14.10 5.56 12.68
C VAL A 364 12.65 5.96 12.51
N GLU A 365 11.87 5.99 13.60
CA GLU A 365 10.43 6.29 13.53
C GLU A 365 10.19 7.71 13.01
N GLY A 366 10.85 8.71 13.61
CA GLY A 366 10.74 10.10 13.18
C GLY A 366 11.12 10.27 11.71
N HIS A 367 12.26 9.72 11.32
CA HIS A 367 12.73 9.78 9.93
C HIS A 367 11.73 9.15 8.95
N VAL A 368 11.26 7.94 9.23
CA VAL A 368 10.31 7.23 8.36
C VAL A 368 8.98 7.98 8.27
N LEU A 369 8.44 8.46 9.40
CA LEU A 369 7.18 9.20 9.40
C LEU A 369 7.28 10.56 8.70
N GLU A 370 8.47 11.14 8.58
CA GLU A 370 8.72 12.40 7.87
C GLU A 370 8.96 12.21 6.37
N ASN A 371 9.55 11.09 5.96
CA ASN A 371 10.07 10.93 4.59
C ASN A 371 9.33 9.88 3.76
N ALA A 372 8.67 8.90 4.39
CA ALA A 372 8.04 7.81 3.65
C ALA A 372 6.76 8.20 2.90
N GLY A 373 6.56 7.57 1.75
CA GLY A 373 5.34 7.63 0.94
C GLY A 373 5.49 8.45 -0.33
N CYS A 374 4.39 8.64 -1.04
CA CYS A 374 4.33 9.43 -2.28
C CYS A 374 4.27 10.95 -1.99
N ARG A 375 5.09 11.43 -1.05
CA ARG A 375 5.22 12.86 -0.76
C ARG A 375 6.01 13.50 -1.88
N LEU A 376 5.38 14.38 -2.66
CA LEU A 376 6.08 15.11 -3.71
C LEU A 376 7.30 15.83 -3.12
N PRO A 377 8.40 15.99 -3.85
CA PRO A 377 9.60 16.69 -3.37
C PRO A 377 9.39 18.23 -3.25
N LEU A 378 8.14 18.68 -3.22
CA LEU A 378 7.76 20.08 -3.06
C LEU A 378 7.97 20.51 -1.61
N SER A 379 8.04 21.83 -1.38
CA SER A 379 8.27 22.41 -0.05
C SER A 379 7.14 22.16 0.95
N ASN A 380 5.92 21.85 0.47
CA ASN A 380 4.78 21.54 1.32
C ASN A 380 3.98 20.36 0.73
N PRO A 381 4.51 19.13 0.82
CA PRO A 381 3.80 17.95 0.32
C PRO A 381 2.62 17.63 1.23
N ALA A 382 1.46 17.37 0.64
CA ALA A 382 0.29 16.89 1.36
C ALA A 382 0.23 15.37 1.28
N LEU A 383 -0.08 14.72 2.40
CA LEU A 383 -0.57 13.35 2.40
C LEU A 383 -2.01 13.35 1.89
N ASP A 384 -2.39 12.28 1.19
CA ASP A 384 -3.81 12.00 0.99
C ASP A 384 -4.39 11.33 2.25
N SER A 385 -5.71 11.12 2.26
CA SER A 385 -6.40 10.48 3.37
C SER A 385 -5.91 9.05 3.63
N TYR A 386 -5.53 8.30 2.58
CA TYR A 386 -5.03 6.93 2.71
C TYR A 386 -3.66 6.89 3.38
N ASP A 387 -2.72 7.70 2.92
CA ASP A 387 -1.38 7.82 3.48
C ASP A 387 -1.47 8.30 4.94
N GLN A 388 -2.36 9.26 5.22
CA GLN A 388 -2.61 9.74 6.57
C GLN A 388 -3.21 8.66 7.48
N ALA A 389 -4.14 7.85 6.97
CA ALA A 389 -4.74 6.73 7.72
C ALA A 389 -3.70 5.67 8.06
N LEU A 390 -2.89 5.24 7.08
CA LEU A 390 -1.80 4.29 7.30
C LEU A 390 -0.78 4.81 8.32
N ARG A 391 -0.41 6.10 8.19
CA ARG A 391 0.47 6.77 9.15
C ARG A 391 -0.13 6.81 10.56
N SER A 392 -1.41 7.13 10.69
CA SER A 392 -2.09 7.22 11.99
C SER A 392 -2.30 5.86 12.64
N ALA A 393 -2.55 4.83 11.81
CA ALA A 393 -2.68 3.45 12.24
C ALA A 393 -1.35 2.90 12.79
N GLN A 394 -0.21 3.35 12.26
CA GLN A 394 1.10 2.95 12.80
C GLN A 394 1.32 3.39 14.25
N LEU A 395 0.80 4.56 14.64
CA LEU A 395 1.10 5.16 15.94
C LEU A 395 0.50 4.41 17.14
N ILE A 396 -0.33 3.38 16.92
CA ILE A 396 -1.05 2.54 17.91
C ILE A 396 -1.05 3.18 19.32
N THR A 397 -1.80 4.26 19.47
CA THR A 397 -2.05 4.94 20.75
C THR A 397 -3.42 4.53 21.27
N GLY A 398 -3.72 4.83 22.55
CA GLY A 398 -5.06 4.63 23.11
C GLY A 398 -6.20 5.36 22.33
N ASN A 399 -5.87 6.27 21.41
CA ASN A 399 -6.81 6.97 20.53
C ASN A 399 -6.58 6.68 19.03
N SER A 400 -5.71 5.74 18.66
CA SER A 400 -5.48 5.42 17.24
C SER A 400 -6.72 4.72 16.67
N PRO A 401 -7.14 5.06 15.43
CA PRO A 401 -8.23 4.35 14.77
C PRO A 401 -7.90 2.86 14.70
N SER A 402 -8.89 2.00 14.97
CA SER A 402 -8.76 0.54 14.88
C SER A 402 -8.13 0.14 13.54
N ASN A 403 -7.22 -0.85 13.52
CA ASN A 403 -6.61 -1.48 12.32
C ASN A 403 -7.46 -1.33 11.03
N VAL A 404 -7.22 -0.25 10.25
CA VAL A 404 -8.08 0.18 9.14
C VAL A 404 -7.80 -0.63 7.87
N VAL A 405 -8.28 -1.87 7.75
CA VAL A 405 -8.07 -2.67 6.52
C VAL A 405 -8.94 -2.11 5.37
N PHE A 406 -8.35 -1.71 4.25
CA PHE A 406 -9.05 -1.12 3.08
C PHE A 406 -9.72 -2.17 2.19
N PRO A 407 -10.28 -1.81 1.01
CA PRO A 407 -11.31 -0.80 0.98
C PRO A 407 -12.31 -1.25 2.05
N ASP A 408 -12.45 -0.41 3.06
CA ASP A 408 -13.60 -0.45 3.93
C ASP A 408 -14.83 -0.18 3.03
N ASN A 409 -15.28 -1.22 2.32
CA ASN A 409 -16.62 -1.30 1.74
C ASN A 409 -17.64 -1.60 2.85
N LEU A 410 -17.15 -1.91 4.04
CA LEU A 410 -17.91 -1.67 5.23
C LEU A 410 -17.59 -0.25 5.64
N PRO A 411 -18.59 0.59 5.81
CA PRO A 411 -18.32 1.81 6.53
C PRO A 411 -17.58 1.61 7.82
N ALA A 412 -16.69 2.56 8.10
CA ALA A 412 -16.25 2.74 9.46
C ALA A 412 -17.52 2.86 10.31
N ASN A 413 -17.79 1.84 11.12
CA ASN A 413 -18.61 2.05 12.30
C ASN A 413 -17.76 2.85 13.29
N ASP A 414 -17.45 4.08 12.90
CA ASP A 414 -16.93 5.13 13.77
C ASP A 414 -18.06 5.81 14.54
N GLY A 415 -19.29 5.30 14.35
CA GLY A 415 -20.51 5.80 14.92
C GLY A 415 -20.97 7.08 14.26
N LYS A 416 -20.58 7.38 13.02
CA LYS A 416 -21.05 8.54 12.25
C LYS A 416 -21.47 8.13 10.84
N PRO A 417 -22.44 8.84 10.24
CA PRO A 417 -22.74 8.66 8.83
C PRO A 417 -21.51 8.94 7.94
N GLY A 418 -21.32 8.19 6.87
CA GLY A 418 -20.31 8.51 5.88
C GLY A 418 -20.65 9.70 4.99
N ILE A 419 -19.73 10.06 4.09
CA ILE A 419 -19.89 11.21 3.18
C ILE A 419 -20.70 10.78 1.94
N PRO A 420 -21.87 11.38 1.66
CA PRO A 420 -22.59 11.12 0.41
C PRO A 420 -21.78 11.57 -0.81
N LEU A 421 -21.69 10.73 -1.84
CA LEU A 421 -21.04 11.07 -3.11
C LEU A 421 -22.10 11.52 -4.11
N LEU A 422 -22.00 12.76 -4.58
CA LEU A 422 -22.99 13.35 -5.50
C LEU A 422 -22.80 12.77 -6.91
N ASP A 423 -23.88 12.37 -7.57
CA ASP A 423 -23.84 11.77 -8.92
C ASP A 423 -24.34 12.76 -9.97
N ALA A 424 -25.60 13.20 -9.86
CA ALA A 424 -26.24 14.10 -10.83
C ALA A 424 -27.01 15.23 -10.13
N PRO A 425 -27.04 16.44 -10.70
CA PRO A 425 -26.26 16.91 -11.86
C PRO A 425 -24.75 16.90 -11.61
N THR A 426 -23.97 16.74 -12.69
CA THR A 426 -22.52 16.87 -12.64
C THR A 426 -22.13 18.30 -12.23
N HIS A 427 -20.97 18.44 -11.59
CA HIS A 427 -20.49 19.76 -11.15
C HIS A 427 -20.34 20.70 -12.35
N GLN A 428 -20.90 21.90 -12.25
CA GLN A 428 -20.94 22.95 -13.28
C GLN A 428 -21.74 22.59 -14.54
N ALA A 429 -22.66 21.63 -14.47
CA ALA A 429 -23.60 21.36 -15.57
C ALA A 429 -24.36 22.63 -15.97
N THR A 430 -24.58 22.82 -17.27
CA THR A 430 -25.36 23.93 -17.84
C THR A 430 -26.53 23.38 -18.66
N GLY A 431 -27.57 24.19 -18.88
CA GLY A 431 -28.76 23.73 -19.60
C GLY A 431 -29.57 22.67 -18.85
N VAL A 432 -29.52 22.71 -17.51
CA VAL A 432 -30.26 21.76 -16.68
C VAL A 432 -31.74 22.16 -16.63
N PRO A 433 -32.72 21.24 -16.77
CA PRO A 433 -34.13 21.61 -16.70
C PRO A 433 -34.50 22.26 -15.36
N THR A 434 -35.50 23.14 -15.37
CA THR A 434 -36.04 23.79 -14.16
C THR A 434 -36.72 22.82 -13.17
N THR A 435 -36.88 21.57 -13.58
CA THR A 435 -37.19 20.41 -12.73
C THR A 435 -36.07 19.37 -12.87
N VAL A 436 -35.30 19.16 -11.82
CA VAL A 436 -34.08 18.33 -11.84
C VAL A 436 -34.09 17.30 -10.72
N THR A 437 -33.70 16.07 -11.03
CA THR A 437 -33.47 15.03 -10.02
C THR A 437 -32.02 15.09 -9.56
N LEU A 438 -31.82 15.40 -8.28
CA LEU A 438 -30.54 15.28 -7.60
C LEU A 438 -30.35 13.83 -7.17
N THR A 439 -29.23 13.21 -7.51
CA THR A 439 -28.91 11.81 -7.13
C THR A 439 -27.53 11.73 -6.48
N TRP A 440 -27.38 10.80 -5.55
CA TRP A 440 -26.12 10.53 -4.86
C TRP A 440 -25.98 9.04 -4.57
N THR A 441 -24.76 8.58 -4.39
CA THR A 441 -24.49 7.22 -3.92
C THR A 441 -24.79 7.15 -2.42
N PRO A 442 -25.48 6.10 -1.93
CA PRO A 442 -25.77 5.96 -0.51
C PRO A 442 -24.49 5.93 0.33
N SER A 443 -24.50 6.68 1.42
CA SER A 443 -23.55 6.57 2.51
C SER A 443 -24.07 5.59 3.56
N ASP A 444 -23.12 5.08 4.29
CA ASP A 444 -23.23 4.27 5.46
C ASP A 444 -23.70 4.96 6.72
N GLU A 445 -24.12 4.14 7.70
CA GLU A 445 -24.61 4.58 9.02
C GLU A 445 -25.59 5.75 8.87
N THR A 446 -26.36 5.73 7.77
CA THR A 446 -27.22 6.82 7.36
C THR A 446 -28.65 6.34 7.43
N ASP A 447 -29.43 7.00 8.27
CA ASP A 447 -30.87 6.77 8.38
C ASP A 447 -31.64 7.69 7.41
N ASP A 448 -31.17 8.93 7.24
CA ASP A 448 -31.71 9.87 6.26
C ASP A 448 -30.69 10.88 5.71
N TYR A 449 -31.08 11.57 4.64
CA TYR A 449 -30.29 12.59 3.96
C TYR A 449 -30.99 13.94 4.04
N VAL A 450 -30.25 14.98 4.40
CA VAL A 450 -30.68 16.38 4.40
C VAL A 450 -30.11 17.08 3.17
N ILE A 451 -30.99 17.54 2.29
CA ILE A 451 -30.64 18.22 1.04
C ILE A 451 -30.60 19.73 1.26
N TYR A 452 -29.57 20.36 0.72
CA TYR A 452 -29.44 21.82 0.65
C TYR A 452 -29.32 22.23 -0.81
N ILE A 453 -30.12 23.21 -1.23
CA ILE A 453 -29.98 23.87 -2.54
C ILE A 453 -30.28 25.38 -2.43
N GLY A 454 -29.51 26.21 -3.13
CA GLY A 454 -29.69 27.66 -3.12
C GLY A 454 -28.82 28.40 -4.13
N THR A 455 -29.06 29.69 -4.34
CA THR A 455 -28.35 30.53 -5.32
C THR A 455 -27.12 31.24 -4.75
N SER A 456 -26.75 30.93 -3.51
CA SER A 456 -25.60 31.53 -2.81
C SER A 456 -24.99 30.55 -1.82
N THR A 457 -23.69 30.65 -1.60
CA THR A 457 -22.97 29.94 -0.54
C THR A 457 -22.66 30.89 0.63
N PRO A 458 -22.59 30.41 1.88
CA PRO A 458 -22.77 29.02 2.32
C PRO A 458 -24.25 28.58 2.36
N LEU A 459 -24.50 27.30 2.09
CA LEU A 459 -25.83 26.70 2.16
C LEU A 459 -26.15 26.30 3.61
N THR A 460 -26.77 27.20 4.36
CA THR A 460 -27.01 27.03 5.82
C THR A 460 -28.39 26.45 6.16
N ASN A 461 -29.38 26.61 5.27
CA ASN A 461 -30.76 26.17 5.54
C ASN A 461 -31.10 24.92 4.72
N PRO A 462 -31.64 23.85 5.35
CA PRO A 462 -32.03 22.65 4.64
C PRO A 462 -33.28 22.89 3.79
N THR A 463 -33.32 22.28 2.62
CA THR A 463 -34.45 22.35 1.68
C THR A 463 -35.41 21.18 1.88
N ALA A 464 -34.88 19.98 2.11
CA ALA A 464 -35.67 18.76 2.28
C ALA A 464 -34.89 17.67 3.03
N THR A 465 -35.61 16.64 3.48
CA THR A 465 -35.06 15.41 4.06
C THR A 465 -35.68 14.19 3.37
N THR A 466 -34.91 13.14 3.12
CA THR A 466 -35.38 11.92 2.46
C THR A 466 -34.58 10.70 2.93
N GLY A 467 -35.22 9.52 2.95
CA GLY A 467 -34.52 8.23 3.15
C GLY A 467 -34.05 7.57 1.84
N ASN A 468 -34.34 8.18 0.70
CA ASN A 468 -33.89 7.70 -0.62
C ASN A 468 -32.58 8.38 -1.03
N THR A 469 -31.91 7.83 -2.05
CA THR A 469 -30.67 8.39 -2.62
C THR A 469 -30.90 9.33 -3.81
N GLN A 470 -32.12 9.84 -3.90
CA GLN A 470 -32.54 10.78 -4.93
C GLN A 470 -33.62 11.73 -4.41
N TRP A 471 -33.62 12.96 -4.93
CA TRP A 471 -34.63 13.97 -4.62
C TRP A 471 -34.86 14.92 -5.82
N GLN A 472 -36.13 15.18 -6.16
CA GLN A 472 -36.47 16.04 -7.27
C GLN A 472 -36.66 17.50 -6.82
N ALA A 473 -35.79 18.39 -7.30
CA ALA A 473 -35.93 19.82 -7.17
C ALA A 473 -36.89 20.35 -8.24
N THR A 474 -37.92 21.08 -7.82
CA THR A 474 -38.93 21.69 -8.71
C THR A 474 -39.00 23.21 -8.49
N GLY A 475 -39.52 23.95 -9.46
CA GLY A 475 -39.74 25.39 -9.34
C GLY A 475 -38.46 26.24 -9.41
N LEU A 476 -37.39 25.71 -10.00
CA LEU A 476 -36.14 26.46 -10.21
C LEU A 476 -36.35 27.54 -11.28
N GLN A 477 -35.69 28.68 -11.11
CA GLN A 477 -35.73 29.77 -12.08
C GLN A 477 -34.81 29.45 -13.24
N ALA A 478 -35.25 29.72 -14.48
CA ALA A 478 -34.45 29.58 -15.68
C ALA A 478 -33.18 30.45 -15.62
N ASN A 479 -32.13 30.07 -16.37
CA ASN A 479 -30.85 30.78 -16.46
C ASN A 479 -30.23 31.18 -15.11
N THR A 480 -30.38 30.34 -14.08
CA THR A 480 -29.94 30.63 -12.71
C THR A 480 -28.92 29.61 -12.24
N LEU A 481 -27.83 30.10 -11.62
CA LEU A 481 -26.82 29.27 -10.96
C LEU A 481 -27.32 28.81 -9.60
N TYR A 482 -27.38 27.51 -9.40
CA TYR A 482 -27.69 26.87 -8.13
C TYR A 482 -26.47 26.14 -7.58
N HIS A 483 -26.34 26.15 -6.26
CA HIS A 483 -25.41 25.35 -5.47
C HIS A 483 -26.21 24.34 -4.66
N TRP A 484 -25.69 23.11 -4.51
CA TRP A 484 -26.32 22.08 -3.72
C TRP A 484 -25.31 21.19 -3.00
N ARG A 485 -25.74 20.58 -1.90
CA ARG A 485 -25.00 19.55 -1.17
C ARG A 485 -25.99 18.61 -0.47
N VAL A 486 -25.50 17.44 -0.08
CA VAL A 486 -26.26 16.45 0.69
C VAL A 486 -25.51 16.18 1.98
N VAL A 487 -26.24 16.11 3.09
CA VAL A 487 -25.70 15.77 4.41
C VAL A 487 -26.37 14.48 4.87
N ALA A 488 -25.59 13.44 5.12
CA ALA A 488 -26.07 12.22 5.74
C ALA A 488 -26.27 12.41 7.25
N ARG A 489 -27.27 11.73 7.81
CA ARG A 489 -27.60 11.77 9.23
C ARG A 489 -28.00 10.39 9.76
N ASP A 490 -27.56 10.08 10.98
CA ASP A 490 -27.94 8.88 11.72
C ASP A 490 -29.03 9.16 12.76
N SER A 491 -29.52 8.10 13.38
CA SER A 491 -30.49 8.09 14.47
C SER A 491 -29.93 8.67 15.79
N CYS A 492 -28.62 8.91 15.86
CA CYS A 492 -27.95 9.60 16.97
C CYS A 492 -27.75 11.11 16.69
N GLU A 493 -28.31 11.64 15.60
CA GLU A 493 -28.21 13.03 15.13
C GLU A 493 -26.79 13.49 14.72
N GLN A 494 -25.88 12.56 14.47
CA GLN A 494 -24.57 12.87 13.89
C GLN A 494 -24.70 13.09 12.39
N THR A 495 -23.82 13.95 11.83
CA THR A 495 -23.95 14.38 10.43
C THR A 495 -22.61 14.47 9.71
N THR A 496 -22.62 14.09 8.44
CA THR A 496 -21.48 14.21 7.54
C THR A 496 -21.92 14.76 6.18
N GLY A 497 -21.23 15.80 5.69
CA GLY A 497 -21.62 16.55 4.50
C GLY A 497 -20.77 16.25 3.27
N SER A 498 -21.41 16.16 2.11
CA SER A 498 -20.75 16.13 0.81
C SER A 498 -20.00 17.44 0.51
N GLU A 499 -19.22 17.43 -0.58
CA GLU A 499 -18.82 18.66 -1.27
C GLU A 499 -20.03 19.51 -1.71
N VAL A 500 -19.81 20.78 -2.02
CA VAL A 500 -20.82 21.64 -2.64
C VAL A 500 -20.66 21.60 -4.15
N ARG A 501 -21.69 21.14 -4.87
CA ARG A 501 -21.74 21.21 -6.33
C ARG A 501 -22.60 22.36 -6.82
N SER A 502 -22.45 22.71 -8.09
CA SER A 502 -23.28 23.73 -8.74
C SER A 502 -23.77 23.30 -10.11
N PHE A 503 -24.88 23.87 -10.57
CA PHE A 503 -25.39 23.72 -11.93
C PHE A 503 -26.16 24.98 -12.35
N THR A 504 -26.28 25.22 -13.66
CA THR A 504 -27.04 26.34 -14.23
C THR A 504 -28.22 25.79 -15.01
N THR A 505 -29.42 26.28 -14.72
CA THR A 505 -30.63 25.87 -15.43
C THR A 505 -30.69 26.43 -16.84
N GLU A 506 -31.44 25.76 -17.73
CA GLU A 506 -31.79 26.23 -19.09
C GLU A 506 -32.53 27.59 -19.12
#